data_AF-A0A0W0VKQ1-F1
#
_entry.id   AF-A0A0W0VKQ1-F1
#
_cell.length_a   1.000
_cell.length_b   1.000
_cell.length_c   1.000
_cell.angle_alpha   90.00
_cell.angle_beta   90.00
_cell.angle_gamma   90.00
#
_symmetry.space_group_name_H-M   'P 1'
#
loop_
_entity.id
_entity.type
_entity.pdbx_description
1 polymer ?
#
loop_
_entity_poly.entity_id
_entity_poly.type
_entity_poly.pdbx_seq_one_letter_code
_entity_poly.pdbx_strand_id
1 'polypeptide(L)'
;MLKLKSTDLKTTKVAEEVLLKALFSFDDKKTALYSAVHHTGKIRFDSDFIIYPLCKLDSLLLVLKENLSKKQSNLSEDAWRDDDLEESSYKIRYLVDENYRVWFAEEGAAGKKIPAHYQMTGESVSSARCIAAGNITFDKNFGQITAVNHKSGDFRPEFSSIKWLLAILLAGQDLLEKINLKFADIITIEELSSSGGLEKKHYFSAKSLQLFIDKIPETIFEAKQPDELKITSYRAKTQKILEYRLFSEEQQKNSPSKISKKLNFDLEPDLGPPKKARRLFL
;
A
#
# COMPACT_ATOMS: atom_id res chain seq x y z
N MET A 1 28.35 10.18 -18.85
CA MET A 1 27.43 11.28 -19.20
C MET A 1 26.73 10.90 -20.50
N LEU A 2 25.54 10.30 -20.42
CA LEU A 2 24.75 9.91 -21.60
C LEU A 2 24.09 11.16 -22.18
N LYS A 3 24.56 11.63 -23.35
CA LYS A 3 23.89 12.68 -24.12
C LYS A 3 22.65 12.07 -24.78
N LEU A 4 21.48 12.23 -24.14
CA LEU A 4 20.18 11.99 -24.76
C LEU A 4 20.02 12.92 -25.97
N LYS A 5 19.65 12.37 -27.14
CA LYS A 5 19.48 13.13 -28.38
C LYS A 5 18.23 14.02 -28.28
N SER A 6 18.31 15.27 -28.75
CA SER A 6 17.24 16.27 -28.61
C SER A 6 15.91 15.92 -29.29
N THR A 7 15.93 14.94 -30.21
CA THR A 7 14.73 14.38 -30.84
C THR A 7 13.89 13.52 -29.89
N ASP A 8 14.49 12.87 -28.89
CA ASP A 8 13.74 12.07 -27.91
C ASP A 8 12.94 12.93 -26.92
N LEU A 9 13.39 14.16 -26.67
CA LEU A 9 12.74 15.10 -25.74
C LEU A 9 11.40 15.65 -26.24
N LYS A 10 11.23 15.86 -27.56
CA LYS A 10 9.96 16.35 -28.11
C LYS A 10 8.88 15.26 -28.08
N THR A 11 9.25 14.03 -28.40
CA THR A 11 8.33 12.88 -28.39
C THR A 11 7.86 12.55 -26.98
N THR A 12 8.76 12.64 -25.98
CA THR A 12 8.41 12.43 -24.56
C THR A 12 7.44 13.48 -24.05
N LYS A 13 7.62 14.76 -24.38
CA LYS A 13 6.71 15.82 -23.94
C LYS A 13 5.28 15.64 -24.50
N VAL A 14 5.14 15.28 -25.78
CA VAL A 14 3.83 15.03 -26.39
C VAL A 14 3.15 13.80 -25.76
N ALA A 15 3.91 12.73 -25.53
CA ALA A 15 3.40 11.53 -24.86
C ALA A 15 2.97 11.82 -23.41
N GLU A 16 3.74 12.63 -22.69
CA GLU A 16 3.41 13.08 -21.33
C GLU A 16 2.10 13.88 -21.34
N GLU A 17 1.94 14.86 -22.23
CA GLU A 17 0.71 15.66 -22.35
C GLU A 17 -0.52 14.82 -22.71
N VAL A 18 -0.38 13.85 -23.62
CA VAL A 18 -1.49 12.95 -24.00
C VAL A 18 -1.90 12.07 -22.83
N LEU A 19 -0.93 11.50 -22.13
CA LEU A 19 -1.19 10.64 -20.99
C LEU A 19 -1.78 11.41 -19.81
N LEU A 20 -1.30 12.63 -19.55
CA LEU A 20 -1.88 13.51 -18.56
C LEU A 20 -3.31 13.90 -18.93
N LYS A 21 -3.60 14.21 -20.20
CA LYS A 21 -4.98 14.44 -20.65
C LYS A 21 -5.86 13.21 -20.44
N ALA A 22 -5.35 12.00 -20.65
CA ALA A 22 -6.09 10.77 -20.40
C ALA A 22 -6.33 10.52 -18.90
N LEU A 23 -5.29 10.67 -18.07
CA LEU A 23 -5.35 10.51 -16.62
C LEU A 23 -6.24 11.54 -15.95
N PHE A 24 -6.16 12.80 -16.38
CA PHE A 24 -6.85 13.94 -15.79
C PHE A 24 -8.05 14.41 -16.63
N SER A 25 -8.61 13.54 -17.48
CA SER A 25 -9.92 13.79 -18.05
C SER A 25 -10.97 13.66 -16.95
N PHE A 26 -11.46 14.79 -16.45
CA PHE A 26 -12.64 14.87 -15.59
C PHE A 26 -13.88 14.97 -16.48
N ASP A 27 -14.14 13.94 -17.29
CA ASP A 27 -15.42 13.82 -17.97
C ASP A 27 -16.51 13.79 -16.88
N ASP A 28 -17.54 14.65 -16.99
CA ASP A 28 -18.67 14.83 -16.03
C ASP A 28 -19.53 13.56 -15.80
N LYS A 29 -19.08 12.41 -16.30
CA LYS A 29 -19.67 11.11 -15.98
C LYS A 29 -19.38 10.81 -14.51
N LYS A 30 -20.41 10.33 -13.80
CA LYS A 30 -20.39 9.96 -12.38
C LYS A 30 -19.04 9.36 -11.97
N THR A 31 -18.40 9.96 -10.97
CA THR A 31 -17.20 9.42 -10.34
C THR A 31 -17.40 7.95 -10.00
N ALA A 32 -16.51 7.10 -10.50
CA ALA A 32 -16.57 5.67 -10.25
C ALA A 32 -16.44 5.40 -8.74
N LEU A 33 -17.37 4.61 -8.21
CA LEU A 33 -17.33 4.11 -6.83
C LEU A 33 -16.96 2.63 -6.86
N TYR A 34 -15.91 2.29 -6.12
CA TYR A 34 -15.41 0.92 -6.02
C TYR A 34 -15.91 0.31 -4.71
N SER A 35 -16.57 -0.84 -4.79
CA SER A 35 -17.01 -1.59 -3.61
C SER A 35 -15.93 -2.58 -3.19
N ALA A 36 -15.75 -2.78 -1.89
CA ALA A 36 -14.75 -3.73 -1.42
C ALA A 36 -15.14 -5.18 -1.78
N VAL A 37 -14.16 -5.96 -2.24
CA VAL A 37 -14.32 -7.37 -2.53
C VAL A 37 -13.94 -8.22 -1.32
N HIS A 38 -14.72 -9.27 -1.07
CA HIS A 38 -14.41 -10.23 -0.01
C HIS A 38 -13.18 -11.06 -0.39
N HIS A 39 -12.07 -10.82 0.31
CA HIS A 39 -10.93 -11.74 0.26
C HIS A 39 -11.15 -12.88 1.24
N THR A 40 -10.95 -14.11 0.78
CA THR A 40 -10.83 -15.32 1.63
C THR A 40 -9.49 -15.38 2.38
N GLY A 41 -8.77 -14.25 2.46
CA GLY A 41 -7.42 -14.15 3.02
C GLY A 41 -7.35 -14.29 4.54
N LYS A 42 -6.11 -14.35 5.04
CA LYS A 42 -5.69 -14.58 6.43
C LYS A 42 -6.62 -13.94 7.48
N ILE A 43 -6.85 -14.67 8.57
CA ILE A 43 -7.59 -14.22 9.76
C ILE A 43 -7.04 -12.87 10.20
N ARG A 44 -7.93 -11.86 10.27
CA ARG A 44 -7.60 -10.53 10.78
C ARG A 44 -8.00 -10.46 12.24
N PHE A 45 -7.15 -9.80 13.04
CA PHE A 45 -7.39 -9.62 14.46
C PHE A 45 -8.33 -8.45 14.72
N ASP A 46 -9.09 -8.56 15.80
CA ASP A 46 -9.81 -7.43 16.38
C ASP A 46 -8.81 -6.34 16.72
N SER A 47 -9.02 -5.15 16.16
CA SER A 47 -8.15 -4.01 16.38
C SER A 47 -8.91 -2.73 16.12
N ASP A 48 -8.48 -1.69 16.81
CA ASP A 48 -8.80 -0.33 16.42
C ASP A 48 -7.63 0.19 15.59
N PHE A 49 -7.94 0.92 14.52
CA PHE A 49 -6.94 1.50 13.62
C PHE A 49 -7.09 3.01 13.62
N ILE A 50 -5.95 3.70 13.70
CA ILE A 50 -5.86 5.15 13.59
C ILE A 50 -5.68 5.49 12.11
N ILE A 51 -6.59 6.31 11.60
CA ILE A 51 -6.61 6.79 10.23
C ILE A 51 -6.41 8.30 10.25
N TYR A 52 -5.45 8.78 9.47
CA TYR A 52 -4.97 10.16 9.51
C TYR A 52 -5.56 10.96 8.34
N PRO A 53 -6.15 12.14 8.57
CA PRO A 53 -6.47 13.05 7.49
C PRO A 53 -5.21 13.77 6.98
N LEU A 54 -5.35 14.50 5.87
CA LEU A 54 -4.25 15.24 5.24
C LEU A 54 -3.52 16.21 6.19
N CYS A 55 -4.26 16.94 7.02
CA CYS A 55 -3.67 17.91 7.95
C CYS A 55 -2.93 17.27 9.14
N LYS A 56 -3.00 15.93 9.29
CA LYS A 56 -2.27 15.15 10.30
C LYS A 56 -1.27 14.19 9.67
N LEU A 57 -0.92 14.40 8.40
CA LEU A 57 0.02 13.55 7.68
C LEU A 57 1.42 13.55 8.34
N ASP A 58 1.86 14.69 8.86
CA ASP A 58 3.09 14.82 9.66
C ASP A 58 3.16 13.82 10.82
N SER A 59 2.05 13.66 11.54
CA SER A 59 1.93 12.76 12.68
C SER A 59 2.12 11.30 12.24
N LEU A 60 1.54 10.91 11.10
CA LEU A 60 1.77 9.59 10.51
C LEU A 60 3.22 9.40 10.08
N LEU A 61 3.83 10.40 9.43
CA LEU A 61 5.23 10.32 9.00
C LEU A 61 6.20 10.20 10.18
N LEU A 62 5.91 10.84 11.31
CA LEU A 62 6.68 10.66 12.56
C LEU A 62 6.60 9.23 13.08
N VAL A 63 5.40 8.63 13.11
CA VAL A 63 5.22 7.21 13.51
C VAL A 63 6.05 6.28 12.62
N LEU A 64 6.06 6.51 11.30
CA LEU A 64 6.86 5.69 10.37
C LEU A 64 8.36 5.84 10.62
N LYS A 65 8.84 7.08 10.83
CA LYS A 65 10.25 7.34 11.15
C LYS A 65 10.68 6.63 12.43
N GLU A 66 9.88 6.70 13.48
CA GLU A 66 10.15 5.97 14.73
C GLU A 66 10.16 4.46 14.54
N ASN A 67 9.18 3.93 13.80
CA ASN A 67 9.09 2.50 13.51
C ASN A 67 10.31 2.01 12.70
N LEU A 68 10.84 2.84 11.80
CA LEU A 68 12.05 2.53 11.05
C LEU A 68 13.30 2.55 11.92
N SER A 69 13.47 3.58 12.75
CA SER A 69 14.60 3.65 13.69
C SER A 69 14.63 2.44 14.63
N LYS A 70 13.46 2.02 15.15
CA LYS A 70 13.33 0.82 15.99
C LYS A 70 13.65 -0.48 15.24
N LYS A 71 13.29 -0.58 13.96
CA LYS A 71 13.66 -1.75 13.13
C LYS A 71 15.17 -1.78 12.89
N GLN A 72 15.77 -0.64 12.55
CA GLN A 72 17.20 -0.52 12.30
C GLN A 72 18.04 -0.87 13.54
N SER A 73 17.59 -0.50 14.75
CA SER A 73 18.28 -0.86 15.99
C SER A 73 18.20 -2.36 16.34
N ASN A 74 17.19 -3.07 15.83
CA ASN A 74 16.92 -4.48 16.16
C ASN A 74 17.44 -5.47 15.11
N LEU A 75 17.89 -4.98 13.95
CA LEU A 75 18.47 -5.82 12.91
C LEU A 75 19.90 -6.19 13.33
N SER A 76 20.16 -7.49 13.49
CA SER A 76 21.53 -8.00 13.58
C SER A 76 22.27 -7.76 12.26
N GLU A 77 23.60 -7.64 12.30
CA GLU A 77 24.45 -7.44 11.11
C GLU A 77 24.30 -8.53 10.03
N ASP A 78 23.62 -9.66 10.33
CA ASP A 78 23.40 -10.75 9.40
C ASP A 78 22.03 -10.71 8.68
N ALA A 79 21.13 -9.78 9.03
CA ALA A 79 19.74 -9.74 8.54
C ALA A 79 19.53 -8.89 7.26
N TRP A 80 20.58 -8.32 6.67
CA TRP A 80 20.51 -7.35 5.56
C TRP A 80 20.11 -7.94 4.18
N ARG A 81 19.57 -9.15 4.10
CA ARG A 81 19.29 -9.82 2.82
C ARG A 81 17.82 -9.83 2.36
N ASP A 82 16.90 -9.29 3.14
CA ASP A 82 15.51 -9.17 2.71
C ASP A 82 15.27 -7.82 2.03
N ASP A 83 15.51 -7.76 0.72
CA ASP A 83 15.20 -6.61 -0.16
C ASP A 83 13.73 -6.13 0.00
N ASP A 84 12.82 -7.02 0.39
CA ASP A 84 11.40 -6.72 0.64
C ASP A 84 11.16 -5.79 1.86
N LEU A 85 12.11 -5.72 2.80
CA LEU A 85 12.00 -4.84 3.98
C LEU A 85 12.28 -3.37 3.65
N GLU A 86 13.19 -3.08 2.72
CA GLU A 86 13.49 -1.69 2.35
C GLU A 86 12.33 -1.06 1.57
N GLU A 87 11.68 -1.82 0.68
CA GLU A 87 10.74 -1.22 -0.26
C GLU A 87 9.37 -0.86 0.37
N SER A 88 8.93 -1.59 1.40
CA SER A 88 7.68 -1.31 2.12
C SER A 88 7.83 -0.25 3.21
N SER A 89 9.06 0.02 3.62
CA SER A 89 9.39 0.87 4.77
C SER A 89 9.07 2.35 4.58
N TYR A 90 9.01 2.81 3.34
CA TYR A 90 8.76 4.21 2.99
C TYR A 90 7.41 4.40 2.30
N LYS A 91 6.43 3.55 2.61
CA LYS A 91 5.11 3.57 1.99
C LYS A 91 4.01 3.86 3.01
N ILE A 92 2.95 4.52 2.56
CA ILE A 92 1.68 4.63 3.28
C ILE A 92 0.54 4.19 2.38
N ARG A 93 -0.57 3.80 2.99
CA ARG A 93 -1.85 3.61 2.31
C ARG A 93 -2.57 4.94 2.21
N TYR A 94 -3.30 5.13 1.12
CA TYR A 94 -4.31 6.18 1.02
C TYR A 94 -5.67 5.60 0.62
N LEU A 95 -6.72 6.34 0.99
CA LEU A 95 -8.10 6.10 0.57
C LEU A 95 -8.78 7.47 0.35
N VAL A 96 -9.38 7.66 -0.82
CA VAL A 96 -10.28 8.78 -1.11
C VAL A 96 -11.72 8.28 -0.96
N ASP A 97 -12.44 8.80 0.01
CA ASP A 97 -13.83 8.40 0.28
C ASP A 97 -14.83 9.01 -0.71
N GLU A 98 -16.13 8.66 -0.58
CA GLU A 98 -17.19 9.15 -1.46
C GLU A 98 -17.41 10.68 -1.39
N ASN A 99 -16.87 11.34 -0.38
CA ASN A 99 -16.97 12.79 -0.17
C ASN A 99 -15.68 13.52 -0.59
N TYR A 100 -14.81 12.88 -1.39
CA TYR A 100 -13.52 13.42 -1.83
C TYR A 100 -12.58 13.77 -0.65
N ARG A 101 -12.72 13.10 0.49
CA ARG A 101 -11.79 13.25 1.62
C ARG A 101 -10.71 12.20 1.53
N VAL A 102 -9.46 12.62 1.72
CA VAL A 102 -8.33 11.70 1.73
C VAL A 102 -8.00 11.26 3.16
N TRP A 103 -7.74 9.96 3.29
CA TRP A 103 -7.40 9.29 4.52
C TRP A 103 -6.11 8.48 4.33
N PHE A 104 -5.24 8.49 5.32
CA PHE A 104 -3.94 7.83 5.31
C PHE A 104 -3.78 6.83 6.45
N ALA A 105 -2.98 5.80 6.24
CA ALA A 105 -2.59 4.85 7.27
C ALA A 105 -1.22 4.23 6.95
N GLU A 106 -0.60 3.59 7.93
CA GLU A 106 0.63 2.82 7.73
C GLU A 106 0.46 1.75 6.63
N GLU A 107 1.52 1.48 5.87
CA GLU A 107 1.59 0.31 4.99
C GLU A 107 2.36 -0.83 5.65
N GLY A 108 1.96 -2.07 5.39
CA GLY A 108 2.71 -3.22 5.88
C GLY A 108 2.10 -4.59 5.61
N ALA A 109 2.79 -5.61 6.09
CA ALA A 109 2.43 -7.01 5.87
C ALA A 109 1.12 -7.40 6.58
N ALA A 110 0.37 -8.29 5.93
CA ALA A 110 -0.85 -8.87 6.48
C ALA A 110 -0.60 -9.56 7.84
N GLY A 111 -1.52 -9.35 8.79
CA GLY A 111 -1.45 -9.93 10.14
C GLY A 111 -0.85 -9.01 11.21
N LYS A 112 -0.28 -7.86 10.81
CA LYS A 112 0.06 -6.77 11.74
C LYS A 112 -1.20 -5.94 12.07
N LYS A 113 -1.13 -5.13 13.14
CA LYS A 113 -2.16 -4.13 13.49
C LYS A 113 -2.11 -2.93 12.53
N ILE A 114 -2.26 -3.20 11.24
CA ILE A 114 -2.24 -2.23 10.15
C ILE A 114 -3.56 -2.40 9.39
N PRO A 115 -4.33 -1.32 9.16
CA PRO A 115 -5.61 -1.43 8.46
C PRO A 115 -5.37 -1.80 6.99
N ALA A 116 -6.17 -2.71 6.45
CA ALA A 116 -6.30 -2.74 5.00
C ALA A 116 -7.18 -1.58 4.51
N HIS A 117 -7.23 -1.36 3.19
CA HIS A 117 -7.92 -0.22 2.62
C HIS A 117 -9.39 -0.17 3.00
N TYR A 118 -10.13 -1.29 2.97
CA TYR A 118 -11.54 -1.23 3.36
C TYR A 118 -11.73 -0.85 4.83
N GLN A 119 -10.80 -1.23 5.72
CA GLN A 119 -10.91 -0.91 7.14
C GLN A 119 -10.76 0.60 7.39
N MET A 120 -10.04 1.31 6.52
CA MET A 120 -9.93 2.78 6.56
C MET A 120 -11.29 3.48 6.35
N THR A 121 -12.26 2.83 5.72
CA THR A 121 -13.62 3.36 5.57
C THR A 121 -14.39 3.38 6.90
N GLY A 122 -14.03 2.52 7.86
CA GLY A 122 -14.81 2.30 9.08
C GLY A 122 -16.08 1.48 8.86
N GLU A 123 -16.31 1.00 7.64
CA GLU A 123 -17.49 0.24 7.28
C GLU A 123 -17.23 -1.28 7.21
N SER A 124 -18.33 -2.03 7.11
CA SER A 124 -18.28 -3.45 6.77
C SER A 124 -17.71 -3.65 5.35
N VAL A 125 -17.06 -4.78 5.10
CA VAL A 125 -16.55 -5.10 3.73
C VAL A 125 -17.67 -5.00 2.68
N SER A 126 -18.89 -5.41 3.00
CA SER A 126 -20.02 -5.39 2.08
C SER A 126 -20.56 -3.98 1.73
N SER A 127 -20.26 -2.99 2.56
CA SER A 127 -20.74 -1.61 2.36
C SER A 127 -19.61 -0.62 2.04
N ALA A 128 -18.37 -0.97 2.40
CA ALA A 128 -17.20 -0.16 2.18
C ALA A 128 -17.03 0.18 0.70
N ARG A 129 -16.90 1.49 0.44
CA ARG A 129 -16.73 2.07 -0.88
C ARG A 129 -15.66 3.15 -0.87
N CYS A 130 -15.05 3.38 -2.02
CA CYS A 130 -14.11 4.48 -2.21
C CYS A 130 -14.12 4.99 -3.66
N ILE A 131 -13.60 6.20 -3.84
CA ILE A 131 -13.30 6.78 -5.16
C ILE A 131 -11.92 6.32 -5.64
N ALA A 132 -10.94 6.27 -4.73
CA ALA A 132 -9.58 5.82 -5.03
C ALA A 132 -8.95 5.18 -3.79
N ALA A 133 -8.05 4.23 -4.01
CA ALA A 133 -7.28 3.59 -2.95
C ALA A 133 -5.95 3.07 -3.51
N GLY A 134 -4.89 3.15 -2.71
CA GLY A 134 -3.58 2.69 -3.15
C GLY A 134 -2.50 3.02 -2.15
N ASN A 135 -1.27 3.16 -2.64
CA ASN A 135 -0.11 3.49 -1.82
C ASN A 135 0.61 4.74 -2.34
N ILE A 136 1.22 5.48 -1.41
CA ILE A 136 2.19 6.55 -1.67
C ILE A 136 3.55 6.09 -1.17
N THR A 137 4.57 6.26 -2.00
CA THR A 137 5.97 5.99 -1.67
C THR A 137 6.71 7.30 -1.48
N PHE A 138 7.56 7.35 -0.46
CA PHE A 138 8.40 8.49 -0.14
C PHE A 138 9.88 8.23 -0.42
N ASP A 139 10.68 9.29 -0.39
CA ASP A 139 12.13 9.16 -0.25
C ASP A 139 12.52 8.70 1.17
N LYS A 140 13.80 8.35 1.36
CA LYS A 140 14.30 7.79 2.63
C LYS A 140 14.11 8.72 3.83
N ASN A 141 13.90 10.03 3.60
CA ASN A 141 13.76 11.04 4.63
C ASN A 141 12.29 11.42 4.90
N PHE A 142 11.35 10.86 4.12
CA PHE A 142 9.95 11.30 4.06
C PHE A 142 9.79 12.80 3.77
N GLY A 143 10.72 13.37 2.99
CA GLY A 143 10.65 14.77 2.53
C GLY A 143 10.02 14.90 1.15
N GLN A 144 10.00 13.81 0.39
CA GLN A 144 9.46 13.81 -0.97
C GLN A 144 8.53 12.64 -1.25
N ILE A 145 7.40 12.91 -1.90
CA ILE A 145 6.58 11.89 -2.56
C ILE A 145 7.25 11.52 -3.88
N THR A 146 7.68 10.26 -4.00
CA THR A 146 8.45 9.76 -5.14
C THR A 146 7.61 8.89 -6.07
N ALA A 147 6.62 8.16 -5.52
CA ALA A 147 5.71 7.37 -6.33
C ALA A 147 4.31 7.26 -5.75
N VAL A 148 3.33 7.04 -6.63
CA VAL A 148 1.93 6.77 -6.27
C VAL A 148 1.41 5.64 -7.14
N ASN A 149 0.59 4.76 -6.55
CA ASN A 149 -0.08 3.70 -7.31
C ASN A 149 -1.52 3.51 -6.84
N HIS A 150 -2.25 2.61 -7.50
CA HIS A 150 -3.63 2.25 -7.19
C HIS A 150 -3.73 0.84 -6.57
N LYS A 151 -2.68 0.42 -5.84
CA LYS A 151 -2.62 -0.92 -5.26
C LYS A 151 -3.58 -1.05 -4.09
N SER A 152 -4.80 -1.51 -4.37
CA SER A 152 -5.71 -1.95 -3.32
C SER A 152 -6.22 -3.34 -3.62
N GLY A 153 -5.85 -4.31 -2.77
CA GLY A 153 -6.44 -5.64 -2.84
C GLY A 153 -7.96 -5.57 -2.63
N ASP A 154 -8.40 -4.75 -1.67
CA ASP A 154 -9.80 -4.67 -1.25
C ASP A 154 -10.71 -4.01 -2.29
N PHE A 155 -10.28 -2.96 -2.98
CA PHE A 155 -11.14 -2.21 -3.91
C PHE A 155 -10.80 -2.40 -5.38
N ARG A 156 -9.54 -2.69 -5.71
CA ARG A 156 -9.01 -2.78 -7.09
C ARG A 156 -9.47 -1.62 -8.00
N PRO A 157 -9.24 -0.36 -7.59
CA PRO A 157 -9.68 0.78 -8.38
C PRO A 157 -8.92 0.85 -9.70
N GLU A 158 -9.51 1.43 -10.74
CA GLU A 158 -8.82 1.60 -12.02
C GLU A 158 -7.66 2.60 -11.90
N PHE A 159 -6.66 2.49 -12.79
CA PHE A 159 -5.52 3.41 -12.84
C PHE A 159 -5.92 4.89 -12.88
N SER A 160 -7.02 5.22 -13.57
CA SER A 160 -7.51 6.59 -13.68
C SER A 160 -7.95 7.18 -12.33
N SER A 161 -8.26 6.38 -11.30
CA SER A 161 -8.68 6.87 -9.98
C SER A 161 -7.59 7.66 -9.24
N ILE A 162 -6.31 7.43 -9.57
CA ILE A 162 -5.17 8.12 -8.93
C ILE A 162 -5.29 9.65 -9.08
N LYS A 163 -5.94 10.13 -10.14
CA LYS A 163 -6.16 11.56 -10.38
C LYS A 163 -6.81 12.26 -9.20
N TRP A 164 -7.70 11.57 -8.47
CA TRP A 164 -8.41 12.14 -7.31
C TRP A 164 -7.48 12.38 -6.12
N LEU A 165 -6.59 11.42 -5.82
CA LEU A 165 -5.56 11.63 -4.80
C LEU A 165 -4.64 12.79 -5.19
N LEU A 166 -4.13 12.78 -6.42
CA LEU A 166 -3.20 13.81 -6.88
C LEU A 166 -3.84 15.19 -6.85
N ALA A 167 -5.10 15.31 -7.26
CA ALA A 167 -5.84 16.56 -7.18
C ALA A 167 -5.94 17.08 -5.74
N ILE A 168 -6.29 16.22 -4.78
CA ILE A 168 -6.39 16.60 -3.36
C ILE A 168 -5.02 17.03 -2.80
N LEU A 169 -3.94 16.30 -3.13
CA LEU A 169 -2.60 16.64 -2.66
C LEU A 169 -2.10 17.97 -3.25
N LEU A 170 -2.33 18.19 -4.56
CA LEU A 170 -1.96 19.43 -5.25
C LEU A 170 -2.78 20.63 -4.73
N ALA A 171 -4.08 20.45 -4.48
CA ALA A 171 -4.91 21.48 -3.85
C ALA A 171 -4.48 21.77 -2.40
N GLY A 172 -3.98 20.74 -1.69
CA GLY A 172 -3.45 20.84 -0.34
C GLY A 172 -1.96 21.18 -0.24
N GLN A 173 -1.34 21.72 -1.31
CA GLN A 173 0.10 21.95 -1.37
C GLN A 173 0.63 22.79 -0.19
N ASP A 174 -0.10 23.83 0.23
CA ASP A 174 0.27 24.64 1.40
C ASP A 174 0.37 23.83 2.70
N LEU A 175 -0.45 22.79 2.87
CA LEU A 175 -0.39 21.90 4.02
C LEU A 175 0.83 20.98 3.94
N LEU A 176 1.15 20.48 2.74
CA LEU A 176 2.34 19.66 2.51
C LEU A 176 3.62 20.46 2.79
N GLU A 177 3.69 21.71 2.32
CA GLU A 177 4.85 22.59 2.53
C GLU A 177 5.08 22.91 4.00
N LYS A 178 4.01 23.13 4.79
CA LYS A 178 4.11 23.35 6.24
C LYS A 178 4.79 22.20 6.98
N ILE A 179 4.68 20.98 6.47
CA ILE A 179 5.27 19.78 7.07
C ILE A 179 6.59 19.37 6.37
N ASN A 180 7.15 20.26 5.54
CA ASN A 180 8.35 20.03 4.72
C ASN A 180 8.24 18.82 3.79
N LEU A 181 7.02 18.54 3.31
CA LEU A 181 6.75 17.51 2.33
C LEU A 181 6.48 18.15 0.97
N LYS A 182 7.09 17.62 -0.08
CA LYS A 182 6.82 18.05 -1.45
C LYS A 182 6.77 16.88 -2.41
N PHE A 183 6.35 17.13 -3.63
CA PHE A 183 6.57 16.19 -4.71
C PHE A 183 8.04 16.16 -5.12
N ALA A 184 8.55 14.98 -5.49
CA ALA A 184 9.83 14.87 -6.16
C ALA A 184 9.79 15.59 -7.52
N ASP A 185 10.94 16.05 -8.02
CA ASP A 185 11.02 16.71 -9.33
C ASP A 185 10.41 15.86 -10.45
N ILE A 186 10.58 14.54 -10.33
CA ILE A 186 9.93 13.52 -11.16
C ILE A 186 9.19 12.54 -10.23
N ILE A 187 7.87 12.48 -10.36
CA ILE A 187 7.04 11.47 -9.72
C ILE A 187 6.87 10.28 -10.65
N THR A 188 6.92 9.09 -10.06
CA THR A 188 6.49 7.86 -10.74
C THR A 188 5.04 7.54 -10.39
N ILE A 189 4.16 7.48 -11.38
CA ILE A 189 2.83 6.89 -11.21
C ILE A 189 2.89 5.45 -11.73
N GLU A 190 2.61 4.48 -10.86
CA GLU A 190 2.69 3.06 -11.21
C GLU A 190 1.31 2.53 -11.57
N GLU A 191 1.24 1.95 -12.77
CA GLU A 191 0.09 1.22 -13.27
C GLU A 191 0.27 -0.26 -12.96
N LEU A 192 -0.75 -0.86 -12.35
CA LEU A 192 -0.72 -2.22 -11.84
C LEU A 192 -1.79 -3.05 -12.53
N SER A 193 -1.50 -4.32 -12.72
CA SER A 193 -2.44 -5.29 -13.24
C SER A 193 -3.54 -5.60 -12.22
N SER A 194 -4.57 -6.30 -12.67
CA SER A 194 -5.60 -6.86 -11.78
C SER A 194 -5.06 -7.85 -10.73
N SER A 195 -3.88 -8.44 -10.95
CA SER A 195 -3.17 -9.28 -9.97
C SER A 195 -2.30 -8.48 -9.01
N GLY A 196 -2.18 -7.16 -9.21
CA GLY A 196 -1.35 -6.26 -8.42
C GLY A 196 0.13 -6.23 -8.81
N GLY A 197 0.49 -6.84 -9.94
CA GLY A 197 1.83 -6.77 -10.53
C GLY A 197 2.03 -5.45 -11.26
N LEU A 198 3.26 -4.93 -11.28
CA LEU A 198 3.59 -3.71 -12.01
C LEU A 198 3.48 -3.94 -13.52
N GLU A 199 2.61 -3.21 -14.20
CA GLU A 199 2.49 -3.24 -15.67
C GLU A 199 3.31 -2.13 -16.31
N LYS A 200 3.19 -0.91 -15.79
CA LYS A 200 3.83 0.26 -16.40
C LYS A 200 4.20 1.31 -15.36
N LYS A 201 5.30 2.02 -15.63
CA LYS A 201 5.70 3.22 -14.89
C LYS A 201 5.52 4.44 -15.78
N HIS A 202 4.88 5.46 -15.24
CA HIS A 202 4.66 6.73 -15.91
C HIS A 202 5.38 7.81 -15.12
N TYR A 203 6.16 8.64 -15.80
CA TYR A 203 7.02 9.64 -15.16
C TYR A 203 6.50 11.02 -15.48
N PHE A 204 6.24 11.82 -14.45
CA PHE A 204 5.73 13.18 -14.60
C PHE A 204 6.56 14.15 -13.81
N SER A 205 6.81 15.33 -14.37
CA SER A 205 7.39 16.40 -13.58
C SER A 205 6.36 16.98 -12.60
N ALA A 206 6.81 17.42 -11.42
CA ALA A 206 5.92 18.12 -10.48
C ALA A 206 5.26 19.36 -11.14
N LYS A 207 6.01 20.06 -12.01
CA LYS A 207 5.49 21.19 -12.79
C LYS A 207 4.38 20.77 -13.74
N SER A 208 4.53 19.63 -14.42
CA SER A 208 3.49 19.09 -15.28
C SER A 208 2.22 18.85 -14.48
N LEU A 209 2.32 18.16 -13.33
CA LEU A 209 1.17 17.90 -12.45
C LEU A 209 0.48 19.19 -11.96
N GLN A 210 1.25 20.23 -11.66
CA GLN A 210 0.71 21.52 -11.24
C GLN A 210 -0.15 22.20 -12.32
N LEU A 211 0.19 22.04 -13.61
CA LEU A 211 -0.61 22.59 -14.71
C LEU A 211 -2.03 21.99 -14.80
N PHE A 212 -2.33 20.96 -14.01
CA PHE A 212 -3.66 20.37 -13.94
C PHE A 212 -4.51 20.90 -12.79
N ILE A 213 -3.96 21.72 -11.88
CA ILE A 213 -4.76 22.31 -10.79
C ILE A 213 -5.96 23.06 -11.33
N ASP A 214 -5.77 23.86 -12.38
CA ASP A 214 -6.85 24.66 -12.99
C ASP A 214 -7.97 23.82 -13.63
N LYS A 215 -7.75 22.50 -13.77
CA LYS A 215 -8.72 21.55 -14.33
C LYS A 215 -9.37 20.67 -13.26
N ILE A 216 -8.97 20.83 -12.00
CA ILE A 216 -9.56 20.10 -10.89
C ILE A 216 -11.01 20.59 -10.71
N PRO A 217 -12.01 19.70 -10.62
CA PRO A 217 -13.38 20.10 -10.34
C PRO A 217 -13.49 20.90 -9.03
N GLU A 218 -14.28 21.98 -9.04
CA GLU A 218 -14.54 22.81 -7.85
C GLU A 218 -14.99 21.97 -6.64
N THR A 219 -15.74 20.90 -6.88
CA THR A 219 -16.20 19.97 -5.84
C THR A 219 -15.09 19.36 -4.99
N ILE A 220 -13.86 19.20 -5.52
CA ILE A 220 -12.71 18.75 -4.72
C ILE A 220 -12.26 19.84 -3.76
N PHE A 221 -12.27 21.10 -4.19
CA PHE A 221 -11.91 22.23 -3.34
C PHE A 221 -12.98 22.53 -2.29
N GLU A 222 -14.24 22.28 -2.63
CA GLU A 222 -15.38 22.38 -1.69
C GLU A 222 -15.39 21.24 -0.66
N ALA A 223 -14.81 20.09 -1.00
CA ALA A 223 -14.71 18.97 -0.09
C ALA A 223 -13.80 19.32 1.09
N LYS A 224 -14.44 19.75 2.20
CA LYS A 224 -13.75 20.04 3.46
C LYS A 224 -12.99 18.78 3.91
N GLN A 225 -11.67 18.86 3.83
CA GLN A 225 -10.80 17.81 4.34
C GLN A 225 -10.98 17.69 5.87
N PRO A 226 -10.96 16.47 6.43
CA PRO A 226 -11.12 16.28 7.87
C PRO A 226 -9.93 16.91 8.63
N ASP A 227 -10.20 17.36 9.85
CA ASP A 227 -9.21 17.91 10.78
C ASP A 227 -8.89 16.94 11.95
N GLU A 228 -9.75 15.97 12.17
CA GLU A 228 -9.64 14.98 13.25
C GLU A 228 -9.16 13.61 12.77
N LEU A 229 -8.46 12.91 13.67
CA LEU A 229 -8.12 11.51 13.48
C LEU A 229 -9.40 10.68 13.46
N LYS A 230 -9.45 9.70 12.55
CA LYS A 230 -10.54 8.74 12.49
C LYS A 230 -10.08 7.43 13.13
N ILE A 231 -10.81 6.97 14.14
CA ILE A 231 -10.60 5.64 14.73
C ILE A 231 -11.60 4.69 14.10
N THR A 232 -11.10 3.62 13.51
CA THR A 232 -11.94 2.57 12.91
C THR A 232 -11.79 1.29 13.71
N SER A 233 -12.90 0.79 14.26
CA SER A 233 -12.92 -0.46 15.01
C SER A 233 -13.28 -1.61 14.09
N TYR A 234 -12.37 -2.57 13.95
CA TYR A 234 -12.65 -3.84 13.30
C TYR A 234 -12.80 -4.93 14.36
N ARG A 235 -13.89 -5.67 14.26
CA ARG A 235 -14.11 -6.90 15.02
C ARG A 235 -14.41 -8.01 14.02
N ALA A 236 -13.52 -8.98 13.91
CA ALA A 236 -13.76 -10.19 13.14
C ALA A 236 -15.01 -10.85 13.73
N LYS A 237 -16.06 -11.03 12.91
CA LYS A 237 -17.27 -11.73 13.34
C LYS A 237 -16.84 -13.09 13.89
N THR A 238 -16.92 -13.23 15.21
CA THR A 238 -16.39 -14.35 16.00
C THR A 238 -16.98 -15.70 15.57
N GLN A 239 -18.12 -15.67 14.89
CA GLN A 239 -18.83 -16.84 14.37
C GLN A 239 -17.97 -17.75 13.48
N LYS A 240 -17.17 -17.24 12.54
CA LYS A 240 -16.35 -18.12 11.68
C LYS A 240 -15.15 -18.74 12.40
N ILE A 241 -14.62 -18.08 13.43
CA ILE A 241 -13.51 -18.61 14.24
C ILE A 241 -14.02 -19.68 15.20
N LEU A 242 -15.21 -19.48 15.76
CA LEU A 242 -15.92 -20.51 16.54
C LEU A 242 -16.28 -21.71 15.66
N GLU A 243 -16.81 -21.51 14.45
CA GLU A 243 -17.09 -22.59 13.51
C GLU A 243 -15.83 -23.35 13.10
N TYR A 244 -14.70 -22.67 12.83
CA TYR A 244 -13.43 -23.34 12.54
C TYR A 244 -12.88 -24.10 13.75
N ARG A 245 -12.98 -23.55 14.97
CA ARG A 245 -12.58 -24.24 16.20
C ARG A 245 -13.44 -25.48 16.44
N LEU A 246 -14.77 -25.32 16.39
CA LEU A 246 -15.73 -26.41 16.57
C LEU A 246 -15.51 -27.50 15.53
N PHE A 247 -15.30 -27.15 14.25
CA PHE A 247 -15.00 -28.11 13.19
C PHE A 247 -13.66 -28.83 13.41
N SER A 248 -12.62 -28.12 13.87
CA SER A 248 -11.32 -28.73 14.18
C SER A 248 -11.37 -29.66 15.41
N GLU A 249 -12.18 -29.31 16.42
CA GLU A 249 -12.40 -30.13 17.62
C GLU A 249 -13.26 -31.36 17.30
N GLU A 250 -14.24 -31.24 16.39
CA GLU A 250 -15.04 -32.38 15.90
C GLU A 250 -14.21 -33.35 15.06
N GLN A 251 -13.30 -32.86 14.22
CA GLN A 251 -12.37 -33.73 13.48
C GLN A 251 -11.35 -34.43 14.38
N GLN A 252 -10.94 -33.81 15.49
CA GLN A 252 -10.10 -34.47 16.50
C GLN A 252 -10.87 -35.52 17.31
N LYS A 253 -12.14 -35.29 17.65
CA LYS A 253 -12.99 -36.26 18.36
C LYS A 253 -13.40 -37.46 17.49
N ASN A 254 -13.56 -37.25 16.18
CA ASN A 254 -13.97 -38.29 15.23
C ASN A 254 -12.79 -38.96 14.51
N SER A 255 -11.55 -38.56 14.79
CA SER A 255 -10.38 -39.31 14.34
C SER A 255 -10.26 -40.57 15.20
N PRO A 256 -10.39 -41.79 14.62
CA PRO A 256 -10.20 -43.02 15.37
C PRO A 256 -8.80 -43.01 15.96
N SER A 257 -8.69 -43.27 17.27
CA SER A 257 -7.43 -43.38 17.99
C SER A 257 -6.54 -44.43 17.32
N LYS A 258 -5.74 -44.01 16.34
CA LYS A 258 -4.61 -44.79 15.84
C LYS A 258 -3.60 -44.85 16.97
N ILE A 259 -3.78 -45.87 17.79
CA ILE A 259 -2.75 -46.80 18.24
C ILE A 259 -1.41 -46.09 18.46
N SER A 260 -1.10 -45.86 19.73
CA SER A 260 0.25 -45.68 20.24
C SER A 260 1.13 -46.86 19.83
N LYS A 261 1.66 -46.85 18.61
CA LYS A 261 2.87 -47.59 18.28
C LYS A 261 4.03 -46.80 18.88
N LYS A 262 4.58 -47.31 19.98
CA LYS A 262 5.95 -47.02 20.39
C LYS A 262 6.85 -47.24 19.17
N LEU A 263 7.28 -46.17 18.52
CA LEU A 263 8.50 -46.22 17.73
C LEU A 263 9.65 -46.22 18.73
N ASN A 264 10.26 -47.39 18.92
CA ASN A 264 11.62 -47.45 19.43
C ASN A 264 12.51 -46.80 18.36
N PHE A 265 13.05 -45.63 18.70
CA PHE A 265 14.20 -45.08 17.99
C PHE A 265 15.46 -45.71 18.60
N ASP A 266 15.84 -46.87 18.08
CA ASP A 266 17.25 -47.29 18.14
C ASP A 266 17.97 -46.61 16.98
N LEU A 267 18.62 -45.49 17.28
CA LEU A 267 19.60 -44.85 16.40
C LEU A 267 20.94 -44.88 17.13
N GLU A 268 21.84 -45.73 16.65
CA GLU A 268 23.28 -45.55 16.79
C GLU A 268 23.96 -45.84 15.45
N PRO A 269 25.16 -45.28 15.24
CA PRO A 269 25.44 -44.46 14.06
C PRO A 269 26.45 -45.12 13.13
N ASP A 270 26.35 -44.83 11.83
CA ASP A 270 27.54 -44.75 10.99
C ASP A 270 27.23 -44.01 9.69
N LEU A 271 28.27 -43.38 9.13
CA LEU A 271 28.48 -42.84 7.79
C LEU A 271 29.02 -41.40 7.83
N GLY A 272 30.31 -41.32 8.21
CA GLY A 272 31.40 -40.74 7.40
C GLY A 272 31.36 -39.24 6.99
N PRO A 273 32.49 -38.52 7.09
CA PRO A 273 32.55 -37.12 6.66
C PRO A 273 32.51 -36.98 5.13
N PRO A 274 31.85 -35.93 4.58
CA PRO A 274 31.75 -35.72 3.15
C PRO A 274 33.06 -35.22 2.54
N LYS A 275 33.43 -35.81 1.40
CA LYS A 275 34.59 -35.45 0.58
C LYS A 275 34.38 -34.08 -0.09
N LYS A 276 35.39 -33.20 0.02
CA LYS A 276 35.47 -31.90 -0.64
C LYS A 276 35.57 -32.07 -2.16
N ALA A 277 34.65 -31.47 -2.92
CA ALA A 277 34.79 -31.27 -4.36
C ALA A 277 35.59 -29.98 -4.64
N ARG A 278 36.80 -30.13 -5.20
CA ARG A 278 37.56 -29.04 -5.83
C ARG A 278 36.98 -28.79 -7.22
N ARG A 279 36.50 -27.56 -7.49
CA ARG A 279 36.34 -27.06 -8.85
C ARG A 279 37.63 -26.36 -9.27
N LEU A 280 38.29 -26.92 -10.28
CA LEU A 280 39.30 -26.23 -11.10
C LEU A 280 38.55 -25.29 -12.05
N PHE A 281 38.97 -24.02 -12.10
CA PHE A 281 38.71 -23.13 -13.23
C PHE A 281 39.97 -23.13 -14.10
N LEU A 282 39.77 -23.38 -15.39
CA LEU A 282 40.60 -22.91 -16.49
C LEU A 282 39.95 -21.64 -17.04
#